data_AF-M6UHE3-F1
#
_entry.id   AF-M6UHE3-F1
#
_cell.length_a   1.000
_cell.length_b   1.000
_cell.length_c   1.000
_cell.angle_alpha   90.00
_cell.angle_beta   90.00
_cell.angle_gamma   90.00
#
_symmetry.space_group_name_H-M   'P 1'
#
loop_
_entity.id
_entity.type
_entity.pdbx_description
1 polymer ?
#
loop_
_entity_poly.entity_id
_entity_poly.type
_entity_poly.pdbx_seq_one_letter_code
_entity_poly.pdbx_strand_id
1 'polypeptide(L)'
;MAQRYYLYYKQTGSGNLTVGKPSGFSGFLHNPDAKRMSFVLPENQGKAQEQIGKFVQDFQRLNAGRFAISNAVTGASSTPAPPAPKPPVGGTDPKPPTTTITNSGKSDPEKKDDSNSTIIVVVAIVIGIYLYSNMKKGKRR
;
A
#
# COMPACT_ATOMS: atom_id res chain seq x y z
N MET A 1 17.52 4.59 10.14
CA MET A 1 17.18 3.18 9.81
C MET A 1 16.52 3.17 8.45
N ALA A 2 16.90 2.26 7.56
CA ALA A 2 16.28 2.18 6.23
C ALA A 2 14.80 1.80 6.37
N GLN A 3 13.91 2.50 5.64
CA GLN A 3 12.49 2.17 5.60
C GLN A 3 12.23 1.19 4.44
N ARG A 4 11.27 0.30 4.60
CA ARG A 4 10.89 -0.68 3.59
C ARG A 4 9.38 -0.58 3.35
N TYR A 5 9.00 -0.59 2.08
CA TYR A 5 7.60 -0.68 1.69
C TYR A 5 7.22 -2.14 1.58
N TYR A 6 6.08 -2.52 2.14
CA TYR A 6 5.50 -3.84 2.07
C TYR A 6 4.14 -3.77 1.39
N LEU A 7 3.98 -4.55 0.34
CA LEU A 7 2.74 -4.69 -0.42
C LEU A 7 2.23 -6.12 -0.28
N TYR A 8 1.04 -6.26 0.24
CA TYR A 8 0.30 -7.51 0.33
C TYR A 8 -0.68 -7.59 -0.82
N TYR A 9 -0.81 -8.76 -1.41
CA TYR A 9 -1.71 -8.99 -2.52
C TYR A 9 -2.53 -10.26 -2.33
N LYS A 10 -3.63 -10.36 -3.06
CA LYS A 10 -4.48 -11.55 -3.14
C LYS A 10 -4.72 -11.91 -4.58
N GLN A 11 -4.87 -13.21 -4.85
CA GLN A 11 -5.29 -13.68 -6.16
C GLN A 11 -6.79 -13.42 -6.31
N THR A 12 -7.19 -12.86 -7.45
CA THR A 12 -8.59 -12.60 -7.80
C THR A 12 -9.09 -13.53 -8.90
N GLY A 13 -8.18 -14.12 -9.70
CA GLY A 13 -8.52 -15.12 -10.72
C GLY A 13 -8.51 -16.56 -10.20
N SER A 14 -9.05 -17.48 -10.99
CA SER A 14 -8.98 -18.93 -10.75
C SER A 14 -7.72 -19.55 -11.38
N GLY A 15 -7.25 -20.68 -10.83
CA GLY A 15 -6.08 -21.41 -11.32
C GLY A 15 -4.77 -21.12 -10.56
N ASN A 16 -3.68 -21.75 -11.01
CA ASN A 16 -2.35 -21.58 -10.42
C ASN A 16 -1.60 -20.45 -11.14
N LEU A 17 -1.94 -19.20 -10.80
CA LEU A 17 -1.42 -18.02 -11.47
C LEU A 17 -0.10 -17.57 -10.83
N THR A 18 0.85 -17.15 -11.65
CA THR A 18 2.09 -16.53 -11.18
C THR A 18 1.92 -15.02 -11.12
N VAL A 19 2.28 -14.42 -9.98
CA VAL A 19 2.25 -12.96 -9.80
C VAL A 19 3.40 -12.30 -10.58
N GLY A 20 3.07 -11.28 -11.36
CA GLY A 20 4.03 -10.41 -12.02
C GLY A 20 4.76 -9.53 -11.00
N LYS A 21 6.09 -9.49 -11.08
CA LYS A 21 6.96 -8.81 -10.13
C LYS A 21 7.45 -7.49 -10.71
N PRO A 22 7.17 -6.33 -10.06
CA PRO A 22 7.77 -5.07 -10.44
C PRO A 22 9.30 -5.12 -10.33
N SER A 23 10.01 -4.53 -11.28
CA SER A 23 11.48 -4.54 -11.37
C SER A 23 12.10 -3.15 -11.17
N GLY A 24 13.39 -3.10 -10.82
CA GLY A 24 14.13 -1.84 -10.65
C GLY A 24 14.03 -1.21 -9.25
N PHE A 25 13.65 -2.00 -8.25
CA PHE A 25 13.55 -1.55 -6.85
C PHE A 25 14.70 -2.12 -6.02
N SER A 26 15.31 -1.27 -5.19
CA SER A 26 16.45 -1.67 -4.35
C SER A 26 15.99 -2.60 -3.21
N GLY A 27 16.75 -3.67 -2.96
CA GLY A 27 16.43 -4.64 -1.91
C GLY A 27 15.04 -5.27 -2.07
N PHE A 28 14.61 -5.49 -3.32
CA PHE A 28 13.33 -6.11 -3.62
C PHE A 28 13.29 -7.56 -3.11
N LEU A 29 12.23 -7.89 -2.37
CA LEU A 29 11.94 -9.23 -1.86
C LEU A 29 10.50 -9.60 -2.20
N HIS A 30 10.31 -10.84 -2.64
CA HIS A 30 8.99 -11.41 -2.90
C HIS A 30 8.83 -12.69 -2.11
N ASN A 31 7.81 -12.74 -1.25
CA ASN A 31 7.41 -13.93 -0.50
C ASN A 31 6.04 -14.40 -1.06
N PRO A 32 6.00 -15.51 -1.83
CA PRO A 32 4.78 -16.02 -2.42
C PRO A 32 3.86 -16.72 -1.42
N ASP A 33 4.37 -17.19 -0.28
CA ASP A 33 3.59 -17.85 0.78
C ASP A 33 2.74 -16.83 1.53
N ALA A 34 3.37 -15.73 1.95
CA ALA A 34 2.71 -14.61 2.61
C ALA A 34 2.02 -13.65 1.63
N LYS A 35 2.04 -13.95 0.32
CA LYS A 35 1.54 -13.09 -0.77
C LYS A 35 1.99 -11.64 -0.59
N ARG A 36 3.29 -11.46 -0.38
CA ARG A 36 3.89 -10.17 -0.02
C ARG A 36 5.09 -9.84 -0.90
N MET A 37 5.15 -8.61 -1.38
CA MET A 37 6.33 -8.02 -2.01
C MET A 37 6.83 -6.85 -1.17
N SER A 38 8.12 -6.57 -1.22
CA SER A 38 8.68 -5.43 -0.50
C SER A 38 9.94 -4.90 -1.15
N PHE A 39 10.27 -3.64 -0.93
CA PHE A 39 11.51 -3.03 -1.38
C PHE A 39 11.96 -1.92 -0.45
N VAL A 40 13.26 -1.64 -0.43
CA VAL A 40 13.86 -0.59 0.40
C VAL A 40 13.53 0.77 -0.18
N LEU A 41 12.99 1.65 0.65
CA LEU A 41 12.71 3.03 0.31
C LEU A 41 13.97 3.89 0.45
N PRO A 42 14.17 4.87 -0.44
CA PRO A 42 15.21 5.87 -0.28
C PRO A 42 14.92 6.76 0.92
N GLU A 43 15.97 7.35 1.49
CA GLU A 43 15.86 8.26 2.64
C GLU A 43 15.12 9.56 2.28
N ASN A 44 15.19 9.96 1.01
CA ASN A 44 14.45 11.11 0.52
C ASN A 44 12.97 10.77 0.35
N GLN A 45 12.10 11.43 1.13
CA GLN A 45 10.67 11.15 1.16
C GLN A 45 9.96 11.37 -0.18
N GLY A 46 10.35 12.39 -0.96
CA GLY A 46 9.76 12.63 -2.28
C GLY A 46 10.05 11.47 -3.24
N LYS A 47 11.32 11.05 -3.31
CA LYS A 47 11.71 9.88 -4.11
C LYS A 47 11.08 8.57 -3.60
N ALA A 48 10.86 8.46 -2.30
CA ALA A 48 10.20 7.30 -1.71
C ALA A 48 8.74 7.21 -2.17
N GLN A 49 8.00 8.31 -2.17
CA GLN A 49 6.63 8.35 -2.65
C GLN A 49 6.53 8.06 -4.15
N GLU A 50 7.45 8.59 -4.96
CA GLU A 50 7.54 8.27 -6.39
C GLU A 50 7.78 6.78 -6.63
N GLN A 51 8.72 6.18 -5.89
CA GLN A 51 8.99 4.74 -6.01
C GLN A 51 7.79 3.90 -5.57
N ILE A 52 7.09 4.28 -4.50
CA ILE A 52 5.85 3.61 -4.08
C ILE A 52 4.80 3.70 -5.19
N GLY A 53 4.57 4.89 -5.74
CA GLY A 53 3.62 5.11 -6.83
C GLY A 53 3.94 4.25 -8.04
N LYS A 54 5.20 4.27 -8.49
CA LYS A 54 5.68 3.43 -9.60
C LYS A 54 5.51 1.95 -9.29
N PHE A 55 5.84 1.51 -8.08
CA PHE A 55 5.72 0.11 -7.66
C PHE A 55 4.28 -0.38 -7.72
N VAL A 56 3.35 0.39 -7.16
CA VAL A 56 1.92 0.10 -7.16
C VAL A 56 1.37 0.06 -8.58
N GLN A 57 1.73 1.04 -9.41
CA GLN A 57 1.32 1.10 -10.81
C GLN A 57 1.84 -0.10 -11.60
N ASP A 58 3.13 -0.43 -11.47
CA ASP A 58 3.74 -1.59 -12.12
C ASP A 58 3.09 -2.88 -11.66
N PHE A 59 2.81 -3.01 -10.36
CA PHE A 59 2.12 -4.18 -9.80
C PHE A 59 0.73 -4.35 -10.44
N GLN A 60 -0.07 -3.28 -10.46
CA GLN A 60 -1.41 -3.33 -11.05
C GLN A 60 -1.36 -3.64 -12.55
N ARG A 61 -0.43 -3.02 -13.29
CA ARG A 61 -0.25 -3.27 -14.73
C ARG A 61 0.10 -4.72 -15.03
N LEU A 62 1.07 -5.29 -14.29
CA LEU A 62 1.55 -6.65 -14.51
C LEU A 62 0.53 -7.71 -14.05
N ASN A 63 -0.34 -7.36 -13.11
CA ASN A 63 -1.25 -8.31 -12.45
C ASN A 63 -2.73 -8.03 -12.71
N ALA A 64 -3.05 -7.15 -13.66
CA ALA A 64 -4.41 -6.75 -13.96
C ALA A 64 -5.32 -7.98 -14.18
N GLY A 65 -6.44 -8.01 -13.45
CA GLY A 65 -7.43 -9.09 -13.50
C GLY A 65 -7.02 -10.40 -12.80
N ARG A 66 -5.77 -10.53 -12.31
CA ARG A 66 -5.27 -11.77 -11.68
C ARG A 66 -4.93 -11.60 -10.20
N PHE A 67 -4.34 -10.46 -9.84
CA PHE A 67 -4.03 -10.13 -8.45
C PHE A 67 -4.40 -8.69 -8.14
N ALA A 68 -4.88 -8.49 -6.91
CA ALA A 68 -5.20 -7.18 -6.37
C ALA A 68 -4.39 -6.92 -5.10
N ILE A 69 -4.07 -5.66 -4.86
CA ILE A 69 -3.43 -5.23 -3.61
C ILE A 69 -4.46 -5.36 -2.49
N SER A 70 -4.12 -6.08 -1.44
CA SER A 70 -4.97 -6.25 -0.26
C SER A 70 -4.62 -5.28 0.85
N ASN A 71 -3.33 -4.97 1.02
CA ASN A 71 -2.84 -4.01 1.99
C ASN A 71 -1.46 -3.49 1.57
N ALA A 72 -1.08 -2.31 2.03
CA ALA A 72 0.28 -1.84 1.90
C ALA A 72 0.69 -0.96 3.08
N VAL A 73 1.91 -1.16 3.57
CA VAL A 73 2.44 -0.46 4.74
C VAL A 73 3.91 -0.14 4.55
N THR A 74 4.36 0.96 5.14
CA THR A 74 5.79 1.22 5.32
C THR A 74 6.20 0.76 6.71
N GLY A 75 7.37 0.13 6.81
CA GLY A 75 7.92 -0.32 8.10
C GLY A 75 9.42 -0.12 8.14
N ALA A 76 9.99 -0.10 9.34
CA ALA A 76 11.44 -0.16 9.45
C ALA A 76 11.96 -1.45 8.81
N SER A 77 13.03 -1.35 8.02
CA SER A 77 13.73 -2.53 7.51
C SER A 77 14.49 -3.14 8.68
N SER A 78 13.90 -4.15 9.32
CA SER A 78 14.60 -5.04 10.25
C SER A 78 15.46 -6.02 9.45
N THR A 79 16.43 -5.49 8.69
CA THR A 79 17.58 -6.29 8.34
C THR A 79 18.38 -6.39 9.64
N PRO A 80 18.60 -7.58 10.23
CA PRO A 80 19.59 -7.68 11.30
C PRO A 80 20.89 -7.12 10.72
N ALA A 81 21.45 -6.10 11.38
CA ALA A 81 22.80 -5.68 11.05
C ALA A 81 23.68 -6.94 11.13
N PRO A 82 24.58 -7.20 10.16
CA PRO A 82 25.57 -8.26 10.32
C PRO A 82 26.24 -8.04 11.68
N PRO A 83 26.46 -9.11 12.48
CA PRO A 83 26.96 -8.97 13.83
C PRO A 83 28.25 -8.14 13.80
N ALA A 84 28.23 -7.00 14.48
CA ALA A 84 29.41 -6.18 14.65
C ALA A 84 30.50 -7.05 15.33
N PRO A 85 31.79 -6.88 14.99
CA PRO A 85 32.86 -7.56 15.71
C PRO A 85 32.72 -7.29 17.21
N LYS A 86 32.67 -8.36 18.02
CA LYS A 86 32.47 -8.27 19.47
C LYS A 86 33.48 -7.31 20.11
N PRO A 87 33.05 -6.24 20.79
CA PRO A 87 33.89 -5.53 21.73
C PRO A 87 34.15 -6.40 22.98
N PRO A 88 35.24 -6.16 23.73
CA PRO A 88 35.58 -6.95 24.91
C PRO A 88 34.44 -6.94 25.93
N VAL A 89 34.17 -8.13 26.48
CA VAL A 89 33.14 -8.38 27.48
C VAL A 89 33.39 -7.60 28.76
N GLY A 90 32.41 -6.82 29.22
CA GLY A 90 32.42 -6.22 30.54
C GLY A 90 31.20 -5.34 30.82
N GLY A 91 30.35 -5.77 31.76
CA GLY A 91 29.55 -4.87 32.60
C GLY A 91 28.04 -4.80 32.34
N THR A 92 27.29 -5.54 33.17
CA THR A 92 26.00 -5.19 33.83
C THR A 92 24.78 -4.70 33.01
N ASP A 93 23.73 -5.54 33.02
CA ASP A 93 22.32 -5.29 32.68
C ASP A 93 21.75 -4.07 33.45
N PRO A 94 20.87 -3.22 32.86
CA PRO A 94 19.43 -3.54 32.75
C PRO A 94 18.72 -3.14 31.45
N LYS A 95 17.82 -4.01 30.98
CA LYS A 95 16.71 -3.70 30.04
C LYS A 95 15.81 -2.57 30.60
N PRO A 96 15.41 -1.54 29.81
CA PRO A 96 14.01 -1.40 29.33
C PRO A 96 13.81 -0.46 28.09
N PRO A 97 12.58 -0.13 27.63
CA PRO A 97 11.41 -0.95 27.34
C PRO A 97 11.03 -0.94 25.85
N THR A 98 10.18 -1.89 25.46
CA THR A 98 9.49 -1.96 24.17
C THR A 98 8.60 -0.74 23.97
N THR A 99 8.84 0.06 22.93
CA THR A 99 7.84 1.02 22.42
C THR A 99 6.82 0.27 21.57
N THR A 100 5.81 -0.28 22.25
CA THR A 100 4.53 -0.58 21.63
C THR A 100 3.93 0.74 21.17
N ILE A 101 3.89 1.00 19.87
CA ILE A 101 2.99 2.02 19.33
C ILE A 101 1.58 1.44 19.43
N THR A 102 0.98 1.65 20.59
CA THR A 102 -0.46 1.53 20.80
C THR A 102 -1.11 2.63 19.97
N ASN A 103 -1.67 2.27 18.81
CA ASN A 103 -2.77 3.03 18.25
C ASN A 103 -4.06 2.29 18.62
N SER A 104 -4.39 2.30 19.90
CA SER A 104 -5.76 2.09 20.37
C SER A 104 -6.48 3.43 20.31
N GLY A 105 -6.80 3.87 19.10
CA GLY A 105 -7.98 4.69 18.88
C GLY A 105 -9.18 3.75 18.77
N LYS A 106 -9.75 3.35 19.91
CA LYS A 106 -11.11 2.83 19.95
C LYS A 106 -12.04 3.99 19.62
N SER A 107 -12.78 3.85 18.54
CA SER A 107 -14.11 4.44 18.40
C SER A 107 -14.91 3.54 17.45
N ASP A 108 -15.38 2.43 18.01
CA ASP A 108 -16.75 1.99 17.74
C ASP A 108 -17.56 2.56 18.92
N PRO A 109 -18.78 3.13 18.75
CA PRO A 109 -19.74 2.75 17.72
C PRO A 109 -20.47 3.94 17.04
N GLU A 110 -20.73 3.86 15.74
CA GLU A 110 -22.06 4.23 15.22
C GLU A 110 -22.29 3.70 13.82
N LYS A 111 -23.29 2.85 13.72
CA LYS A 111 -23.90 2.35 12.49
C LYS A 111 -24.63 3.52 11.82
N LYS A 112 -24.08 4.11 10.74
CA LYS A 112 -24.83 4.97 9.81
C LYS A 112 -24.37 4.83 8.36
N ASP A 113 -25.18 4.08 7.62
CA ASP A 113 -25.57 4.25 6.21
C ASP A 113 -24.52 4.67 5.16
N ASP A 114 -23.76 3.69 4.66
CA ASP A 114 -23.00 3.75 3.40
C ASP A 114 -23.89 3.96 2.13
N SER A 115 -25.21 3.84 2.28
CA SER A 115 -26.17 4.03 1.19
C SER A 115 -26.21 5.48 0.69
N ASN A 116 -26.07 6.47 1.58
CA ASN A 116 -26.24 7.88 1.20
C ASN A 116 -25.07 8.42 0.38
N SER A 117 -23.82 8.12 0.73
CA SER A 117 -22.66 8.58 -0.06
C SER A 117 -22.63 7.99 -1.46
N THR A 118 -22.98 6.71 -1.61
CA THR A 118 -23.05 6.06 -2.92
C THR A 118 -24.19 6.63 -3.77
N ILE A 119 -25.37 6.88 -3.17
CA ILE A 119 -26.49 7.52 -3.87
C ILE A 119 -26.16 8.97 -4.25
N ILE A 120 -25.49 9.74 -3.39
CA ILE A 120 -25.09 11.13 -3.69
C ILE A 120 -24.12 11.17 -4.89
N VAL A 121 -23.14 10.28 -4.94
CA VAL A 121 -22.20 10.19 -6.07
C VAL A 121 -22.92 9.80 -7.36
N VAL A 122 -23.85 8.83 -7.30
CA VAL A 122 -24.62 8.40 -8.48
C VAL A 122 -25.56 9.50 -8.98
N VAL A 123 -26.27 10.20 -8.08
CA VAL A 123 -27.16 11.32 -8.43
C VAL A 123 -26.37 12.48 -9.06
N ALA A 124 -25.19 12.80 -8.52
CA ALA A 124 -24.31 13.84 -9.07
C ALA A 124 -23.86 13.52 -10.51
N ILE A 125 -23.53 12.25 -10.79
CA ILE A 125 -23.15 11.81 -12.15
C ILE A 125 -24.33 11.94 -13.11
N VAL A 126 -25.54 11.52 -12.71
CA VAL A 126 -26.73 11.60 -13.56
C VAL A 126 -27.11 13.05 -13.87
N ILE A 127 -27.06 13.96 -12.89
CA ILE A 127 -27.31 15.39 -13.09
C ILE A 127 -26.26 15.99 -14.05
N GLY A 128 -24.97 15.64 -13.86
CA GLY A 128 -23.89 16.08 -14.73
C GLY A 128 -24.09 15.66 -16.19
N ILE A 129 -24.45 14.41 -16.43
CA ILE A 129 -24.73 13.88 -17.78
C ILE A 129 -25.97 14.55 -18.40
N TYR A 130 -27.02 14.77 -17.62
CA TYR A 130 -28.25 15.42 -18.08
C TYR A 130 -27.99 16.88 -18.49
N LEU A 131 -27.31 17.67 -17.65
CA LEU A 131 -26.96 19.05 -17.96
C LEU A 131 -26.03 19.14 -19.18
N TYR A 132 -25.00 18.27 -19.24
CA TYR A 132 -24.09 18.21 -20.37
C TYR A 132 -24.80 17.85 -21.69
N SER A 133 -25.75 16.91 -21.64
CA SER A 133 -26.53 16.50 -22.82
C SER A 133 -27.52 17.59 -23.26
N ASN A 134 -28.09 18.35 -22.32
CA ASN A 134 -29.04 19.41 -22.65
C ASN A 134 -28.33 20.67 -23.21
N MET A 135 -27.11 20.96 -22.76
CA MET A 135 -26.29 22.05 -23.30
C MET A 135 -25.85 21.82 -24.75
N LYS A 136 -25.67 20.56 -25.19
CA LYS A 136 -25.32 20.25 -26.58
C LYS A 136 -26.47 20.37 -27.58
N LYS A 137 -27.73 20.45 -27.11
CA LYS A 137 -28.90 20.64 -28.00
C LYS A 137 -29.12 22.09 -28.44
N GLY A 138 -28.38 23.06 -27.86
CA GLY A 138 -28.51 24.49 -28.17
C GLY A 138 -27.59 25.04 -29.27
N LYS A 139 -26.70 24.23 -29.85
CA LYS A 139 -25.74 24.68 -30.88
C LYS A 139 -25.93 23.95 -32.21
N ARG A 140 -27.16 24.04 -32.74
CA ARG A 140 -27.44 23.89 -34.17
C ARG A 140 -28.29 25.09 -34.59
N ARG A 141 -27.61 26.22 -34.75
CA ARG A 141 -27.90 27.29 -35.71
C ARG A 141 -26.56 27.90 -36.11
#